data_AF-A0A3D2L4X3-F1
#
_entry.id   AF-A0A3D2L4X3-F1
#
_cell.length_a   1.000
_cell.length_b   1.000
_cell.length_c   1.000
_cell.angle_alpha   90.00
_cell.angle_beta   90.00
_cell.angle_gamma   90.00
#
_symmetry.space_group_name_H-M   'P 1'
#
loop_
_entity.id
_entity.type
_entity.pdbx_description
1 polymer ?
#
loop_
_entity_poly.entity_id
_entity_poly.type
_entity_poly.pdbx_seq_one_letter_code
_entity_poly.pdbx_strand_id
1 'polypeptide(L)'
;LLDSANAVVTELNNLSQLVSQQRSEADREIADGVNVVNAALKQVEELNGLLAGMDRSTSQAAALMDDRDRTLDTIAEYLPIEAIPRDGGVVDVITVEGVYLVAGTAKQLEFSPANSFGADMTLDNGALSGLSVNGQELTPGASSYAAISSGMFGALFTLRDTDLPNFGAQLDTIANDLVTRLSDDSIDPTKVPGEFGMFVDTGTPGDPGLAGRIDLNAQVDPAQGGSLWRLRDGIGAAVEGPPGDNSILSAMSNAFTKIQSMNSNGIQGGFSATELVAHVASLTGQTRISHESVLSSASTQHDLLIEAELSETGVDIDSQMQDLLAIEQAYAANARVIEIANQMMQKLMEI
;
A
#
# COMPACT_ATOMS: atom_id res chain seq x y z
N LEU A 1 -29.90 24.50 -6.65
CA LEU A 1 -29.02 24.12 -7.79
C LEU A 1 -27.59 24.48 -7.46
N LEU A 2 -27.26 25.76 -7.25
CA LEU A 2 -25.90 26.20 -6.92
C LEU A 2 -25.31 25.42 -5.73
N ASP A 3 -26.03 25.34 -4.61
CA ASP A 3 -25.56 24.62 -3.42
C ASP A 3 -25.26 23.14 -3.70
N SER A 4 -26.11 22.48 -4.49
CA SER A 4 -25.91 21.08 -4.87
C SER A 4 -24.71 20.91 -5.82
N ALA A 5 -24.50 21.85 -6.74
CA ALA A 5 -23.37 21.84 -7.65
C ALA A 5 -22.05 22.07 -6.89
N ASN A 6 -22.04 23.03 -5.94
CA ASN A 6 -20.94 23.26 -5.02
C ASN A 6 -20.63 22.03 -4.16
N ALA A 7 -21.65 21.33 -3.66
CA ALA A 7 -21.47 20.12 -2.87
C ALA A 7 -20.77 19.01 -3.68
N VAL A 8 -21.16 18.83 -4.96
CA VAL A 8 -20.51 17.84 -5.85
C VAL A 8 -19.05 18.22 -6.14
N VAL A 9 -18.78 19.49 -6.46
CA VAL A 9 -17.41 20.00 -6.64
C VAL A 9 -16.56 19.74 -5.40
N THR A 10 -17.07 20.12 -4.23
CA THR A 10 -16.39 19.94 -2.95
C THR A 10 -16.08 18.47 -2.67
N GLU A 11 -17.04 17.57 -2.94
CA GLU A 11 -16.85 16.14 -2.72
C GLU A 11 -15.76 15.55 -3.65
N LEU A 12 -15.79 15.90 -4.93
CA LEU A 12 -14.76 15.45 -5.88
C LEU A 12 -13.36 15.97 -5.50
N ASN A 13 -13.27 17.24 -5.10
CA ASN A 13 -12.02 17.83 -4.64
C ASN A 13 -11.50 17.11 -3.38
N ASN A 14 -12.37 16.85 -2.40
CA ASN A 14 -12.01 16.14 -1.17
C ASN A 14 -11.55 14.70 -1.45
N LEU A 15 -12.24 13.97 -2.33
CA LEU A 15 -11.84 12.61 -2.71
C LEU A 15 -10.50 12.58 -3.45
N SER A 16 -10.26 13.54 -4.36
CA SER A 16 -8.98 13.69 -5.05
C SER A 16 -7.84 14.03 -4.07
N GLN A 17 -8.11 14.89 -3.09
CA GLN A 17 -7.16 15.21 -2.03
C GLN A 17 -6.86 13.99 -1.16
N LEU A 18 -7.88 13.21 -0.80
CA LEU A 18 -7.72 11.96 -0.04
C LEU A 18 -6.81 10.98 -0.80
N VAL A 19 -7.01 10.80 -2.11
CA VAL A 19 -6.14 9.96 -2.95
C VAL A 19 -4.68 10.42 -2.84
N SER A 20 -4.43 11.72 -3.02
CA SER A 20 -3.06 12.26 -2.96
C SER A 20 -2.44 12.12 -1.57
N GLN A 21 -3.23 12.28 -0.50
CA GLN A 21 -2.77 12.07 0.88
C GLN A 21 -2.40 10.60 1.14
N GLN A 22 -3.24 9.66 0.72
CA GLN A 22 -2.98 8.23 0.91
C GLN A 22 -1.76 7.76 0.11
N ARG A 23 -1.54 8.30 -1.10
CA ARG A 23 -0.30 8.04 -1.86
C ARG A 23 0.93 8.57 -1.13
N SER A 24 0.85 9.79 -0.58
CA SER A 24 1.93 10.36 0.21
C SER A 24 2.22 9.59 1.49
N GLU A 25 1.21 8.98 2.10
CA GLU A 25 1.41 8.16 3.30
C GLU A 25 2.08 6.84 2.94
N ALA A 26 1.60 6.14 1.91
CA ALA A 26 2.23 4.91 1.42
C ALA A 26 3.71 5.12 1.05
N ASP A 27 4.04 6.26 0.44
CA ASP A 27 5.42 6.64 0.11
C ASP A 27 6.32 6.82 1.34
N ARG A 28 5.80 7.41 2.42
CA ARG A 28 6.52 7.54 3.70
C ARG A 28 6.68 6.18 4.38
N GLU A 29 5.64 5.37 4.39
CA GLU A 29 5.70 4.02 4.95
C GLU A 29 6.73 3.15 4.22
N ILE A 30 6.89 3.30 2.90
CA ILE A 30 7.99 2.65 2.15
C ILE A 30 9.34 3.14 2.67
N ALA A 31 9.54 4.46 2.80
CA ALA A 31 10.81 5.02 3.30
C ALA A 31 11.15 4.53 4.71
N ASP A 32 10.16 4.53 5.61
CA ASP A 32 10.32 4.04 6.99
C ASP A 32 10.61 2.54 7.02
N GLY A 33 9.90 1.75 6.21
CA GLY A 33 10.18 0.33 6.04
C GLY A 33 11.59 0.06 5.51
N VAL A 34 12.08 0.86 4.56
CA VAL A 34 13.45 0.76 4.06
C VAL A 34 14.47 1.01 5.18
N ASN A 35 14.21 1.97 6.07
CA ASN A 35 15.06 2.20 7.25
C ASN A 35 15.05 1.01 8.21
N VAL A 36 13.87 0.42 8.48
CA VAL A 36 13.72 -0.77 9.32
C VAL A 36 14.48 -1.95 8.75
N VAL A 37 14.28 -2.27 7.47
CA VAL A 37 14.96 -3.39 6.79
C VAL A 37 16.47 -3.18 6.77
N ASN A 38 16.95 -1.97 6.47
CA ASN A 38 18.39 -1.68 6.48
C ASN A 38 19.03 -1.89 7.86
N ALA A 39 18.34 -1.47 8.94
CA ALA A 39 18.80 -1.71 10.30
C ALA A 39 18.82 -3.21 10.64
N ALA A 40 17.77 -3.94 10.28
CA ALA A 40 17.67 -5.38 10.50
C ALA A 40 18.74 -6.15 9.72
N LEU A 41 18.99 -5.82 8.46
CA LEU A 41 20.06 -6.41 7.65
C LEU A 41 21.43 -6.19 8.29
N LYS A 42 21.68 -4.99 8.84
CA LYS A 42 22.92 -4.70 9.56
C LYS A 42 23.05 -5.52 10.84
N GLN A 43 21.96 -5.69 11.58
CA GLN A 43 21.93 -6.53 12.77
C GLN A 43 22.20 -8.01 12.44
N VAL A 44 21.67 -8.52 11.33
CA VAL A 44 22.00 -9.89 10.86
C VAL A 44 23.49 -10.02 10.54
N GLU A 45 24.10 -9.02 9.89
CA GLU A 45 25.55 -9.00 9.64
C GLU A 45 26.35 -9.09 10.95
N GLU A 46 25.97 -8.32 11.97
CA GLU A 46 26.63 -8.31 13.28
C GLU A 46 26.46 -9.65 14.02
N LEU A 47 25.25 -10.22 14.03
CA LEU A 47 24.96 -11.51 14.63
C LEU A 47 25.73 -12.65 13.93
N ASN A 48 25.81 -12.63 12.60
CA ASN A 48 26.65 -13.54 11.84
C ASN A 48 28.13 -13.42 12.25
N GLY A 49 28.62 -12.20 12.45
CA GLY A 49 29.98 -11.95 12.91
C GLY A 49 30.26 -12.51 14.31
N LEU A 50 29.28 -12.45 15.23
CA LEU A 50 29.40 -13.03 16.58
C LEU A 50 29.33 -14.56 16.58
N LEU A 51 28.47 -15.13 15.73
CA LEU A 51 28.33 -16.58 15.56
C LEU A 51 29.54 -17.21 14.84
N ALA A 52 30.25 -16.43 14.03
CA ALA A 52 31.42 -16.89 13.30
C ALA A 52 32.52 -17.38 14.26
N GLY A 53 32.70 -18.70 14.33
CA GLY A 53 33.72 -19.33 15.18
C GLY A 53 33.26 -19.60 16.63
N MET A 54 31.99 -19.39 16.95
CA MET A 54 31.40 -19.80 18.24
C MET A 54 31.02 -21.29 18.23
N ASP A 55 31.18 -21.97 19.37
CA ASP A 55 30.65 -23.33 19.54
C ASP A 55 29.11 -23.27 19.63
N ARG A 56 28.48 -23.86 18.62
CA ARG A 56 27.03 -23.84 18.40
C ARG A 56 26.24 -24.68 19.41
N SER A 57 26.91 -25.55 20.18
CA SER A 57 26.27 -26.31 21.25
C SER A 57 26.07 -25.51 22.53
N THR A 58 26.62 -24.28 22.59
CA THR A 58 26.51 -23.42 23.76
C THR A 58 25.17 -22.70 23.80
N SER A 59 24.66 -22.45 25.02
CA SER A 59 23.43 -21.66 25.23
C SER A 59 23.55 -20.23 24.70
N GLN A 60 24.75 -19.65 24.72
CA GLN A 60 25.01 -18.33 24.14
C GLN A 60 24.84 -18.32 22.63
N ALA A 61 25.33 -19.35 21.93
CA ALA A 61 25.14 -19.48 20.49
C ALA A 61 23.67 -19.68 20.13
N ALA A 62 22.93 -20.47 20.92
CA ALA A 62 21.48 -20.64 20.74
C ALA A 62 20.73 -19.31 20.85
N ALA A 63 20.99 -18.51 21.89
CA ALA A 63 20.35 -17.21 22.06
C ALA A 63 20.64 -16.24 20.89
N LEU A 64 21.87 -16.25 20.36
CA LEU A 64 22.22 -15.42 19.19
C LEU A 64 21.56 -15.92 17.90
N MET A 65 21.31 -17.23 17.76
CA MET A 65 20.53 -17.77 16.64
C MET A 65 19.06 -17.34 16.76
N ASP A 66 18.47 -17.42 17.95
CA ASP A 66 17.09 -16.97 18.18
C ASP A 66 16.92 -15.47 17.88
N ASP A 67 17.89 -14.64 18.29
CA ASP A 67 17.88 -13.21 18.00
C ASP A 67 18.04 -12.92 16.50
N ARG A 68 18.85 -13.72 15.79
CA ARG A 68 18.99 -13.62 14.34
C ARG A 68 17.69 -14.00 13.65
N ASP A 69 17.06 -15.09 14.06
CA ASP A 69 15.86 -15.60 13.41
C ASP A 69 14.71 -14.60 13.59
N ARG A 70 14.55 -14.00 14.78
CA ARG A 70 13.62 -12.86 14.99
C ARG A 70 13.93 -11.65 14.12
N THR A 71 15.21 -11.37 13.88
CA THR A 71 15.64 -10.27 13.00
C THR A 71 15.32 -10.58 11.53
N LEU A 72 15.43 -11.85 11.12
CA LEU A 72 15.03 -12.31 9.79
C LEU A 72 13.51 -12.19 9.60
N ASP A 73 12.71 -12.51 10.63
CA ASP A 73 11.24 -12.32 10.58
C ASP A 73 10.87 -10.85 10.35
N THR A 74 11.60 -9.92 10.98
CA THR A 74 11.41 -8.48 10.77
C THR A 74 11.66 -8.08 9.31
N ILE A 75 12.64 -8.69 8.64
CA ILE A 75 12.90 -8.43 7.22
C ILE A 75 11.80 -9.07 6.36
N ALA A 76 11.40 -10.29 6.69
CA ALA A 76 10.40 -11.09 5.95
C ALA A 76 9.01 -10.45 5.92
N GLU A 77 8.65 -9.62 6.91
CA GLU A 77 7.43 -8.83 6.91
C GLU A 77 7.38 -7.82 5.74
N TYR A 78 8.52 -7.22 5.40
CA TYR A 78 8.61 -6.19 4.36
C TYR A 78 8.82 -6.74 2.96
N LEU A 79 9.68 -7.75 2.82
CA LEU A 79 9.93 -8.41 1.56
C LEU A 79 10.26 -9.91 1.76
N PRO A 80 9.91 -10.77 0.80
CA PRO A 80 10.25 -12.20 0.85
C PRO A 80 11.77 -12.42 0.85
N ILE A 81 12.25 -13.19 1.82
CA ILE A 81 13.65 -13.57 1.92
C ILE A 81 13.80 -15.08 2.15
N GLU A 82 14.96 -15.60 1.79
CA GLU A 82 15.45 -16.92 2.15
C GLU A 82 16.79 -16.77 2.88
N ALA A 83 16.95 -17.50 3.99
CA ALA A 83 18.21 -17.61 4.71
C ALA A 83 18.95 -18.88 4.27
N ILE A 84 20.13 -18.72 3.67
CA ILE A 84 20.96 -19.82 3.18
C ILE A 84 22.09 -20.08 4.19
N PRO A 85 22.11 -21.24 4.87
CA PRO A 85 23.20 -21.60 5.77
C PRO A 85 24.54 -21.68 5.04
N ARG A 86 25.60 -21.20 5.69
CA ARG A 86 26.99 -21.28 5.23
C ARG A 86 27.86 -21.96 6.27
N ASP A 87 29.09 -22.26 5.87
CA ASP A 87 30.10 -22.81 6.78
C ASP A 87 30.31 -21.88 7.98
N GLY A 88 30.57 -22.46 9.16
CA GLY A 88 30.80 -21.68 10.38
C GLY A 88 29.54 -21.12 11.03
N GLY A 89 28.34 -21.48 10.56
CA GLY A 89 27.07 -21.14 11.21
C GLY A 89 26.49 -19.76 10.89
N VAL A 90 27.14 -19.04 9.97
CA VAL A 90 26.62 -17.80 9.38
C VAL A 90 25.56 -18.12 8.32
N VAL A 91 24.69 -17.16 8.02
CA VAL A 91 23.68 -17.27 6.96
C VAL A 91 23.83 -16.14 5.96
N ASP A 92 23.69 -16.46 4.68
CA ASP A 92 23.45 -15.45 3.65
C ASP A 92 21.94 -15.20 3.56
N VAL A 93 21.54 -13.95 3.35
CA VAL A 93 20.14 -13.56 3.18
C VAL A 93 19.94 -13.13 1.74
N ILE A 94 19.00 -13.78 1.05
CA ILE A 94 18.69 -13.55 -0.36
C ILE A 94 17.19 -13.27 -0.51
N THR A 95 16.78 -12.43 -1.45
CA THR A 95 15.36 -12.35 -1.84
C THR A 95 14.96 -13.62 -2.59
N VAL A 96 13.67 -13.92 -2.64
CA VAL A 96 13.14 -15.06 -3.43
C VAL A 96 13.49 -14.92 -4.92
N GLU A 97 13.64 -13.68 -5.39
CA GLU A 97 14.06 -13.32 -6.75
C GLU A 97 15.58 -13.43 -7.00
N GLY A 98 16.35 -13.80 -5.97
CA GLY A 98 17.79 -14.09 -6.08
C GLY A 98 18.73 -12.92 -5.81
N VAL A 99 18.27 -11.84 -5.15
CA VAL A 99 19.11 -10.69 -4.80
C VAL A 99 19.73 -10.89 -3.41
N TYR A 100 21.06 -10.87 -3.32
CA TYR A 100 21.75 -10.97 -2.03
C TYR A 100 21.61 -9.68 -1.23
N LEU A 101 20.97 -9.77 -0.07
CA LEU A 101 20.84 -8.69 0.90
C LEU A 101 21.91 -8.78 2.00
N VAL A 102 22.30 -9.99 2.40
CA VAL A 102 23.46 -10.23 3.26
C VAL A 102 24.31 -11.33 2.63
N ALA A 103 25.55 -11.00 2.29
CA ALA A 103 26.57 -11.96 1.85
C ALA A 103 27.91 -11.56 2.44
N GLY A 104 28.14 -11.97 3.68
CA GLY A 104 29.21 -11.46 4.56
C GLY A 104 29.02 -10.01 5.02
N THR A 105 28.58 -9.10 4.15
CA THR A 105 28.21 -7.71 4.47
C THR A 105 26.75 -7.45 4.10
N ALA A 106 26.06 -6.64 4.91
CA ALA A 106 24.72 -6.17 4.60
C ALA A 106 24.74 -5.19 3.41
N LYS A 107 23.80 -5.35 2.49
CA LYS A 107 23.53 -4.42 1.41
C LYS A 107 22.43 -3.46 1.85
N GLN A 108 22.53 -2.22 1.39
CA GLN A 108 21.54 -1.19 1.71
C GLN A 108 20.48 -1.13 0.61
N LEU A 109 19.22 -1.14 1.04
CA LEU A 109 18.07 -0.76 0.24
C LEU A 109 18.06 0.76 0.08
N GLU A 110 17.82 1.20 -1.13
CA GLU A 110 17.81 2.59 -1.57
C GLU A 110 16.40 2.96 -2.04
N PHE A 111 15.86 4.03 -1.45
CA PHE A 111 14.57 4.61 -1.79
C PHE A 111 14.60 6.11 -1.48
N SER A 112 13.94 6.93 -2.29
CA SER A 112 13.90 8.39 -2.11
C SER A 112 12.46 8.89 -2.10
N PRO A 113 11.85 9.13 -0.92
CA PRO A 113 10.46 9.58 -0.85
C PRO A 113 10.25 10.90 -1.61
N ALA A 114 9.06 11.06 -2.17
CA ALA A 114 8.69 12.27 -2.88
C ALA A 114 8.32 13.40 -1.90
N ASN A 115 8.74 14.63 -2.20
CA ASN A 115 8.42 15.80 -1.36
C ASN A 115 6.96 16.26 -1.47
N SER A 116 6.28 15.86 -2.54
CA SER A 116 4.90 16.22 -2.85
C SER A 116 4.26 15.13 -3.70
N PHE A 117 2.93 15.09 -3.71
CA PHE A 117 2.15 14.18 -4.56
C PHE A 117 1.17 14.97 -5.42
N GLY A 118 1.25 14.74 -6.73
CA GLY A 118 0.34 15.22 -7.75
C GLY A 118 -0.29 14.06 -8.53
N ALA A 119 -1.42 14.32 -9.19
CA ALA A 119 -2.13 13.31 -9.97
C ALA A 119 -1.35 12.80 -11.18
N ASP A 120 -0.40 13.58 -11.68
CA ASP A 120 0.48 13.28 -12.81
C ASP A 120 1.77 12.55 -12.41
N MET A 121 2.13 12.52 -11.12
CA MET A 121 3.39 11.92 -10.67
C MET A 121 3.33 10.38 -10.70
N THR A 122 4.24 9.75 -11.44
CA THR A 122 4.34 8.28 -11.57
C THR A 122 5.81 7.83 -11.50
N LEU A 123 6.06 6.53 -11.44
CA LEU A 123 7.43 6.01 -11.67
C LEU A 123 7.85 6.18 -13.13
N ASP A 124 6.94 5.91 -14.06
CA ASP A 124 7.23 5.91 -15.50
C ASP A 124 7.72 7.26 -16.02
N ASN A 125 7.22 8.37 -15.46
CA ASN A 125 7.68 9.72 -15.80
C ASN A 125 8.85 10.20 -14.93
N GLY A 126 9.35 9.37 -14.02
CA GLY A 126 10.49 9.65 -13.14
C GLY A 126 10.19 10.62 -12.00
N ALA A 127 8.91 10.94 -11.74
CA ALA A 127 8.53 11.82 -10.63
C ALA A 127 8.57 11.11 -9.27
N LEU A 128 8.43 9.78 -9.26
CA LEU A 128 8.50 8.93 -8.07
C LEU A 128 9.71 7.99 -8.17
N SER A 129 10.35 7.71 -7.03
CA SER A 129 11.44 6.73 -6.99
C SER A 129 10.93 5.30 -6.83
N GLY A 130 11.72 4.37 -7.36
CA GLY A 130 11.65 2.96 -7.07
C GLY A 130 12.47 2.53 -5.84
N LEU A 131 12.37 1.24 -5.50
CA LEU A 131 13.20 0.54 -4.53
C LEU A 131 14.36 -0.15 -5.26
N SER A 132 15.59 0.03 -4.77
CA SER A 132 16.75 -0.64 -5.36
C SER A 132 17.78 -1.08 -4.32
N VAL A 133 18.71 -1.97 -4.72
CA VAL A 133 19.83 -2.42 -3.90
C VAL A 133 21.07 -2.49 -4.78
N ASN A 134 22.12 -1.71 -4.48
CA ASN A 134 23.34 -1.61 -5.31
C ASN A 134 23.06 -1.36 -6.81
N GLY A 135 22.07 -0.53 -7.13
CA GLY A 135 21.66 -0.25 -8.51
C GLY A 135 20.87 -1.36 -9.19
N GLN A 136 20.51 -2.43 -8.49
CA GLN A 136 19.57 -3.43 -8.97
C GLN A 136 18.15 -2.98 -8.62
N GLU A 137 17.27 -3.00 -9.62
CA GLU A 137 15.88 -2.55 -9.50
C GLU A 137 15.01 -3.62 -8.84
N LEU A 138 14.50 -3.32 -7.64
CA LEU A 138 13.65 -4.20 -6.83
C LEU A 138 12.18 -3.75 -6.81
N THR A 139 11.84 -2.61 -7.41
CA THR A 139 10.48 -2.07 -7.35
C THR A 139 9.43 -3.08 -7.81
N PRO A 140 8.36 -3.27 -7.02
CA PRO A 140 7.21 -4.07 -7.44
C PRO A 140 6.63 -3.65 -8.79
N GLY A 141 6.44 -4.62 -9.68
CA GLY A 141 5.90 -4.40 -11.02
C GLY A 141 6.90 -3.85 -12.05
N ALA A 142 8.13 -3.52 -11.65
CA ALA A 142 9.16 -3.11 -12.60
C ALA A 142 9.53 -4.28 -13.54
N SER A 143 9.98 -3.94 -14.76
CA SER A 143 10.49 -4.91 -15.73
C SER A 143 11.91 -5.38 -15.38
N SER A 144 12.08 -5.89 -14.15
CA SER A 144 13.34 -6.39 -13.59
C SER A 144 13.13 -7.81 -13.08
N TYR A 145 14.13 -8.67 -13.24
CA TYR A 145 14.09 -10.02 -12.65
C TYR A 145 14.15 -9.99 -11.12
N ALA A 146 14.57 -8.86 -10.55
CA ALA A 146 14.70 -8.64 -9.11
C ALA A 146 13.51 -7.89 -8.50
N ALA A 147 12.51 -7.52 -9.31
CA ALA A 147 11.31 -6.87 -8.82
C ALA A 147 10.59 -7.78 -7.83
N ILE A 148 10.44 -7.31 -6.58
CA ILE A 148 9.73 -8.06 -5.55
C ILE A 148 8.23 -8.02 -5.84
N SER A 149 7.51 -9.10 -5.52
CA SER A 149 6.09 -9.23 -5.87
C SER A 149 5.13 -9.27 -4.68
N SER A 150 5.64 -9.37 -3.45
CA SER A 150 4.84 -9.50 -2.23
C SER A 150 5.54 -8.85 -1.03
N GLY A 151 5.01 -9.07 0.18
CA GLY A 151 5.41 -8.37 1.39
C GLY A 151 4.80 -6.97 1.50
N MET A 152 5.10 -6.27 2.61
CA MET A 152 4.60 -4.93 2.85
C MET A 152 5.01 -3.94 1.76
N PHE A 153 6.24 -4.02 1.23
CA PHE A 153 6.65 -3.15 0.12
C PHE A 153 5.81 -3.40 -1.13
N GLY A 154 5.58 -4.67 -1.50
CA GLY A 154 4.70 -5.02 -2.62
C GLY A 154 3.32 -4.37 -2.51
N ALA A 155 2.71 -4.43 -1.33
CA ALA A 155 1.42 -3.83 -1.06
C ALA A 155 1.44 -2.30 -1.14
N LEU A 156 2.43 -1.65 -0.51
CA LEU A 156 2.54 -0.19 -0.48
C LEU A 156 2.80 0.42 -1.86
N PHE A 157 3.69 -0.18 -2.66
CA PHE A 157 3.92 0.25 -4.05
C PHE A 157 2.66 0.04 -4.90
N THR A 158 1.97 -1.09 -4.76
CA THR A 158 0.70 -1.35 -5.48
C THR A 158 -0.35 -0.29 -5.12
N LEU A 159 -0.48 0.04 -3.82
CA LEU A 159 -1.41 1.06 -3.35
C LEU A 159 -1.06 2.45 -3.91
N ARG A 160 0.22 2.86 -3.80
CA ARG A 160 0.72 4.17 -4.23
C ARG A 160 0.62 4.38 -5.74
N ASP A 161 0.92 3.35 -6.52
CA ASP A 161 1.21 3.48 -7.95
C ASP A 161 0.17 2.83 -8.87
N THR A 162 -0.70 1.97 -8.35
CA THR A 162 -1.76 1.32 -9.14
C THR A 162 -3.15 1.64 -8.60
N ASP A 163 -3.46 1.25 -7.37
CA ASP A 163 -4.85 1.28 -6.87
C ASP A 163 -5.36 2.71 -6.67
N LEU A 164 -4.58 3.56 -5.98
CA LEU A 164 -4.97 4.96 -5.74
C LEU A 164 -4.97 5.81 -7.02
N PRO A 165 -3.98 5.73 -7.93
CA PRO A 165 -4.06 6.40 -9.23
C PRO A 165 -5.26 5.96 -10.07
N ASN A 166 -5.59 4.67 -10.11
CA ASN A 166 -6.76 4.18 -10.83
C ASN A 166 -8.06 4.74 -10.26
N PHE A 167 -8.20 4.79 -8.93
CA PHE A 167 -9.35 5.41 -8.29
C PHE A 167 -9.42 6.92 -8.58
N GLY A 168 -8.28 7.62 -8.52
CA GLY A 168 -8.19 9.04 -8.92
C GLY A 168 -8.65 9.26 -10.37
N ALA A 169 -8.23 8.41 -11.29
CA ALA A 169 -8.63 8.47 -12.70
C ALA A 169 -10.13 8.20 -12.91
N GLN A 170 -10.75 7.36 -12.09
CA GLN A 170 -12.21 7.15 -12.10
C GLN A 170 -12.97 8.40 -11.61
N LEU A 171 -12.45 9.09 -10.59
CA LEU A 171 -13.01 10.38 -10.15
C LEU A 171 -12.87 11.44 -11.24
N ASP A 172 -11.72 11.49 -11.93
CA ASP A 172 -11.51 12.40 -13.06
C ASP A 172 -12.49 12.11 -14.19
N THR A 173 -12.84 10.84 -14.43
CA THR A 173 -13.86 10.47 -15.42
C THR A 173 -15.23 11.04 -15.05
N ILE A 174 -15.62 11.00 -13.78
CA ILE A 174 -16.87 11.63 -13.30
C ILE A 174 -16.81 13.14 -13.49
N ALA A 175 -15.72 13.78 -13.06
CA ALA A 175 -15.55 15.22 -13.18
C ALA A 175 -15.58 15.67 -14.66
N ASN A 176 -14.91 14.92 -15.54
CA ASN A 176 -14.90 15.19 -16.97
C ASN A 176 -16.28 15.03 -17.61
N ASP A 177 -17.05 14.01 -17.23
CA ASP A 177 -18.44 13.85 -17.67
C ASP A 177 -19.27 15.09 -17.28
N LEU A 178 -19.21 15.51 -16.01
CA LEU A 178 -19.95 16.69 -15.53
C LEU A 178 -19.57 17.97 -16.29
N VAL A 179 -18.28 18.23 -16.43
CA VAL A 179 -17.76 19.41 -17.16
C VAL A 179 -18.21 19.38 -18.61
N THR A 180 -17.91 18.30 -19.33
CA THR A 180 -18.16 18.23 -20.78
C THR A 180 -19.65 18.19 -21.11
N ARG A 181 -20.45 17.42 -20.36
CA ARG A 181 -21.91 17.30 -20.54
C ARG A 181 -22.64 18.61 -20.37
N LEU A 182 -22.23 19.45 -19.42
CA LEU A 182 -22.83 20.77 -19.20
C LEU A 182 -22.15 21.90 -19.99
N SER A 183 -21.11 21.59 -20.75
CA SER A 183 -20.44 22.53 -21.66
C SER A 183 -20.93 22.42 -23.10
N ASP A 184 -21.90 21.56 -23.41
CA ASP A 184 -22.52 21.47 -24.73
C ASP A 184 -23.12 22.83 -25.14
N ASP A 185 -22.71 23.37 -26.29
CA ASP A 185 -23.15 24.67 -26.81
C ASP A 185 -24.68 24.76 -27.03
N SER A 186 -25.36 23.62 -27.17
CA SER A 186 -26.82 23.59 -27.29
C SER A 186 -27.58 23.85 -25.98
N ILE A 187 -26.89 23.75 -24.83
CA ILE A 187 -27.51 23.99 -23.51
C ILE A 187 -27.63 25.49 -23.24
N ASP A 188 -26.58 26.24 -23.54
CA ASP A 188 -26.51 27.68 -23.30
C ASP A 188 -25.95 28.39 -24.55
N PRO A 189 -26.81 28.94 -25.41
CA PRO A 189 -26.38 29.66 -26.61
C PRO A 189 -25.77 31.04 -26.31
N THR A 190 -25.78 31.51 -25.06
CA THR A 190 -25.21 32.79 -24.66
C THR A 190 -23.71 32.70 -24.39
N LYS A 191 -23.20 31.50 -24.08
CA LYS A 191 -21.77 31.28 -23.86
C LYS A 191 -21.00 31.35 -25.16
N VAL A 192 -19.70 31.65 -25.07
CA VAL A 192 -18.81 31.57 -26.23
C VAL A 192 -18.70 30.09 -26.64
N PRO A 193 -18.94 29.73 -27.92
CA PRO A 193 -18.89 28.34 -28.35
C PRO A 193 -17.56 27.68 -28.01
N GLY A 194 -17.63 26.47 -27.44
CA GLY A 194 -16.46 25.71 -26.99
C GLY A 194 -15.91 26.07 -25.60
N GLU A 195 -16.39 27.14 -24.97
CA GLU A 195 -16.05 27.44 -23.57
C GLU A 195 -16.84 26.56 -22.60
N PHE A 196 -16.32 26.44 -21.37
CA PHE A 196 -16.96 25.71 -20.30
C PHE A 196 -18.33 26.28 -19.91
N GLY A 197 -19.24 25.39 -19.50
CA GLY A 197 -20.57 25.72 -18.99
C GLY A 197 -20.58 26.02 -17.48
N MET A 198 -21.49 25.37 -16.74
CA MET A 198 -21.65 25.56 -15.30
C MET A 198 -20.42 25.10 -14.50
N PHE A 199 -19.80 23.99 -14.89
CA PHE A 199 -18.56 23.50 -14.28
C PHE A 199 -17.38 23.85 -15.18
N VAL A 200 -16.24 24.17 -14.56
CA VAL A 200 -15.00 24.52 -15.23
C VAL A 200 -13.88 23.58 -14.77
N ASP A 201 -12.90 23.38 -15.65
CA ASP A 201 -11.57 22.90 -15.25
C ASP A 201 -10.67 24.12 -15.02
N THR A 202 -10.15 24.28 -13.82
CA THR A 202 -9.24 25.38 -13.49
C THR A 202 -7.79 25.15 -13.94
N GLY A 203 -7.47 23.94 -14.43
CA GLY A 203 -6.18 23.56 -14.98
C GLY A 203 -6.20 23.37 -16.50
N THR A 204 -5.31 22.51 -17.01
CA THR A 204 -5.28 22.16 -18.43
C THR A 204 -6.29 21.05 -18.72
N PRO A 205 -7.21 21.23 -19.68
CA PRO A 205 -8.14 20.18 -20.08
C PRO A 205 -7.41 18.93 -20.55
N GLY A 206 -7.77 17.77 -19.98
CA GLY A 206 -7.19 16.47 -20.30
C GLY A 206 -6.01 16.05 -19.42
N ASP A 207 -5.46 16.96 -18.60
CA ASP A 207 -4.43 16.58 -17.61
C ASP A 207 -5.06 15.78 -16.45
N PRO A 208 -4.36 14.77 -15.89
CA PRO A 208 -4.82 14.04 -14.71
C PRO A 208 -5.10 14.95 -13.51
N GLY A 209 -6.04 14.55 -12.66
CA GLY A 209 -6.43 15.26 -11.44
C GLY A 209 -7.59 16.24 -11.62
N LEU A 210 -8.36 16.14 -12.70
CA LEU A 210 -9.52 17.01 -12.93
C LEU A 210 -10.52 17.01 -11.75
N ALA A 211 -10.73 15.89 -11.07
CA ALA A 211 -11.58 15.84 -9.89
C ALA A 211 -11.12 16.77 -8.76
N GLY A 212 -9.81 17.04 -8.67
CA GLY A 212 -9.24 18.01 -7.73
C GLY A 212 -9.26 19.46 -8.23
N ARG A 213 -9.54 19.69 -9.52
CA ARG A 213 -9.49 21.00 -10.17
C ARG A 213 -10.85 21.51 -10.64
N ILE A 214 -11.86 20.63 -10.69
CA ILE A 214 -13.22 20.99 -11.08
C ILE A 214 -13.73 22.07 -10.13
N ASP A 215 -14.35 23.10 -10.70
CA ASP A 215 -14.94 24.20 -9.95
C ASP A 215 -16.25 24.66 -10.61
N LEU A 216 -16.99 25.53 -9.95
CA LEU A 216 -18.09 26.26 -10.55
C LEU A 216 -17.58 27.44 -11.38
N ASN A 217 -18.28 27.71 -12.48
CA ASN A 217 -18.05 28.91 -13.25
C ASN A 217 -18.35 30.15 -12.39
N ALA A 218 -17.35 31.01 -12.19
CA ALA A 218 -17.47 32.21 -11.36
C ALA A 218 -18.63 33.12 -11.78
N GLN A 219 -19.09 33.07 -13.03
CA GLN A 219 -20.25 33.82 -13.51
C GLN A 219 -21.55 33.44 -12.78
N VAL A 220 -21.70 32.20 -12.33
CA VAL A 220 -22.95 31.73 -11.69
C VAL A 220 -22.91 31.77 -10.16
N ASP A 221 -21.75 32.07 -9.58
CA ASP A 221 -21.53 32.06 -8.13
C ASP A 221 -21.42 33.48 -7.54
N PRO A 222 -22.41 33.94 -6.76
CA PRO A 222 -22.34 35.24 -6.07
C PRO A 222 -21.14 35.40 -5.13
N ALA A 223 -20.60 34.31 -4.56
CA ALA A 223 -19.42 34.39 -3.70
C ALA A 223 -18.15 34.75 -4.49
N GLN A 224 -18.15 34.50 -5.80
CA GLN A 224 -17.06 34.82 -6.73
C GLN A 224 -17.35 36.07 -7.57
N GLY A 225 -18.40 36.83 -7.23
CA GLY A 225 -18.81 38.04 -7.95
C GLY A 225 -19.76 37.81 -9.14
N GLY A 226 -20.21 36.56 -9.32
CA GLY A 226 -21.22 36.18 -10.31
C GLY A 226 -22.66 36.50 -9.88
N SER A 227 -23.63 35.93 -10.59
CA SER A 227 -25.04 36.13 -10.30
C SER A 227 -25.88 34.89 -10.62
N LEU A 228 -26.75 34.50 -9.68
CA LEU A 228 -27.59 33.30 -9.79
C LEU A 228 -28.51 33.29 -11.02
N TRP A 229 -28.96 34.45 -11.48
CA TRP A 229 -29.84 34.54 -12.64
C TRP A 229 -29.18 34.01 -13.93
N ARG A 230 -27.84 33.96 -13.98
CA ARG A 230 -27.08 33.38 -15.10
C ARG A 230 -27.22 31.85 -15.21
N LEU A 231 -27.62 31.16 -14.13
CA LEU A 231 -28.02 29.75 -14.25
C LEU A 231 -29.29 29.58 -15.10
N ARG A 232 -30.17 30.58 -15.08
CA ARG A 232 -31.43 30.60 -15.85
C ARG A 232 -31.21 31.17 -17.25
N ASP A 233 -30.57 32.33 -17.33
CA ASP A 233 -30.49 33.12 -18.57
C ASP A 233 -29.22 32.85 -19.38
N GLY A 234 -28.26 32.12 -18.81
CA GLY A 234 -27.01 31.71 -19.44
C GLY A 234 -25.79 32.41 -18.85
N ILE A 235 -24.67 31.69 -18.82
CA ILE A 235 -23.41 32.14 -18.22
C ILE A 235 -22.82 33.34 -18.97
N GLY A 236 -23.11 33.46 -20.28
CA GLY A 236 -22.67 34.56 -21.13
C GLY A 236 -23.69 35.70 -21.29
N ALA A 237 -24.86 35.61 -20.67
CA ALA A 237 -25.92 36.61 -20.82
C ALA A 237 -25.49 38.00 -20.33
N ALA A 238 -25.78 39.06 -21.08
CA ALA A 238 -25.38 40.42 -20.69
C ALA A 238 -26.33 41.05 -19.66
N VAL A 239 -27.61 40.66 -19.68
CA VAL A 239 -28.68 41.20 -18.84
C VAL A 239 -29.60 40.09 -18.37
N GLU A 240 -30.28 40.32 -17.25
CA GLU A 240 -31.28 39.41 -16.73
C GLU A 240 -32.50 39.32 -17.65
N GLY A 241 -32.91 38.09 -17.97
CA GLY A 241 -34.03 37.74 -18.83
C GLY A 241 -35.37 37.59 -18.08
N PRO A 242 -36.44 37.20 -18.80
CA PRO A 242 -37.75 37.00 -18.20
C PRO A 242 -37.73 35.90 -17.13
N PRO A 243 -38.26 36.13 -15.91
CA PRO A 243 -38.17 35.15 -14.83
C PRO A 243 -38.80 33.76 -15.07
N GLY A 244 -39.65 33.63 -16.09
CA GLY A 244 -40.31 32.38 -16.46
C GLY A 244 -39.61 31.57 -17.55
N ASP A 245 -38.50 32.05 -18.12
CA ASP A 245 -37.74 31.27 -19.10
C ASP A 245 -36.91 30.20 -18.37
N ASN A 246 -37.25 28.93 -18.59
CA ASN A 246 -36.57 27.79 -17.98
C ASN A 246 -35.86 26.91 -19.03
N SER A 247 -35.63 27.44 -20.24
CA SER A 247 -35.08 26.68 -21.36
C SER A 247 -33.70 26.08 -21.03
N ILE A 248 -32.77 26.89 -20.51
CA ILE A 248 -31.41 26.46 -20.13
C ILE A 248 -31.47 25.47 -18.97
N LEU A 249 -32.25 25.75 -17.92
CA LEU A 249 -32.41 24.84 -16.78
C LEU A 249 -32.98 23.48 -17.21
N SER A 250 -33.92 23.48 -18.15
CA SER A 250 -34.49 22.25 -18.72
C SER A 250 -33.48 21.52 -19.59
N ALA A 251 -32.67 22.25 -20.37
CA ALA A 251 -31.60 21.68 -21.18
C ALA A 251 -30.51 21.05 -20.31
N MET A 252 -30.11 21.68 -19.21
CA MET A 252 -29.20 21.11 -18.21
C MET A 252 -29.79 19.83 -17.60
N SER A 253 -31.07 19.85 -17.20
CA SER A 253 -31.74 18.65 -16.67
C SER A 253 -31.75 17.50 -17.69
N ASN A 254 -32.01 17.79 -18.97
CA ASN A 254 -31.95 16.81 -20.05
C ASN A 254 -30.51 16.30 -20.28
N ALA A 255 -29.51 17.17 -20.14
CA ALA A 255 -28.12 16.79 -20.27
C ALA A 255 -27.72 15.78 -19.19
N PHE A 256 -28.16 15.94 -17.94
CA PHE A 256 -27.92 14.97 -16.85
C PHE A 256 -28.48 13.58 -17.13
N THR A 257 -29.64 13.48 -17.80
CA THR A 257 -30.31 12.19 -18.11
C THR A 257 -29.90 11.60 -19.46
N LYS A 258 -29.24 12.39 -20.33
CA LYS A 258 -28.72 11.93 -21.62
C LYS A 258 -27.72 10.79 -21.41
N ILE A 259 -27.82 9.72 -22.17
CA ILE A 259 -26.81 8.65 -22.12
C ILE A 259 -25.60 9.08 -22.95
N GLN A 260 -24.40 9.07 -22.36
CA GLN A 260 -23.13 9.28 -23.05
C GLN A 260 -22.32 7.99 -23.05
N SER A 261 -21.70 7.68 -24.19
CA SER A 261 -20.80 6.54 -24.30
C SER A 261 -19.46 6.89 -23.69
N MET A 262 -18.91 5.99 -22.88
CA MET A 262 -17.64 6.13 -22.19
C MET A 262 -16.76 4.91 -22.44
N ASN A 263 -15.46 5.16 -22.59
CA ASN A 263 -14.42 4.14 -22.69
C ASN A 263 -13.11 4.75 -22.19
N SER A 264 -12.99 4.92 -20.87
CA SER A 264 -11.83 5.55 -20.23
C SER A 264 -11.67 5.05 -18.81
N ASN A 265 -10.42 4.93 -18.34
CA ASN A 265 -10.07 4.59 -16.94
C ASN A 265 -10.80 3.35 -16.40
N GLY A 266 -10.91 2.30 -17.23
CA GLY A 266 -11.59 1.05 -16.88
C GLY A 266 -13.13 1.11 -16.89
N ILE A 267 -13.71 2.26 -17.25
CA ILE A 267 -15.16 2.46 -17.37
C ILE A 267 -15.55 2.33 -18.85
N GLN A 268 -16.40 1.35 -19.15
CA GLN A 268 -16.91 1.10 -20.50
C GLN A 268 -18.43 0.93 -20.49
N GLY A 269 -19.12 1.70 -21.33
CA GLY A 269 -20.58 1.59 -21.44
C GLY A 269 -21.25 2.91 -21.82
N GLY A 270 -22.58 2.93 -21.74
CA GLY A 270 -23.38 4.15 -21.88
C GLY A 270 -23.98 4.53 -20.54
N PHE A 271 -23.75 5.76 -20.08
CA PHE A 271 -24.21 6.22 -18.77
C PHE A 271 -24.85 7.62 -18.85
N SER A 272 -25.96 7.80 -18.13
CA SER A 272 -26.32 9.11 -17.59
C SER A 272 -25.36 9.50 -16.46
N ALA A 273 -25.37 10.77 -16.05
CA ALA A 273 -24.47 11.25 -15.00
C ALA A 273 -24.65 10.50 -13.66
N THR A 274 -25.90 10.19 -13.29
CA THR A 274 -26.20 9.44 -12.05
C THR A 274 -25.80 7.96 -12.16
N GLU A 275 -25.96 7.36 -13.33
CA GLU A 275 -25.55 5.97 -13.56
C GLU A 275 -24.03 5.82 -13.55
N LEU A 276 -23.29 6.82 -14.05
CA LEU A 276 -21.83 6.82 -14.00
C LEU A 276 -21.32 6.79 -12.55
N VAL A 277 -21.85 7.66 -11.68
CA VAL A 277 -21.48 7.67 -10.25
C VAL A 277 -21.84 6.34 -9.60
N ALA A 278 -23.02 5.79 -9.87
CA ALA A 278 -23.43 4.48 -9.35
C ALA A 278 -22.53 3.35 -9.86
N HIS A 279 -22.06 3.43 -11.11
CA HIS A 279 -21.15 2.45 -11.69
C HIS A 279 -19.77 2.51 -11.02
N VAL A 280 -19.19 3.69 -10.84
CA VAL A 280 -17.92 3.86 -10.12
C VAL A 280 -18.03 3.35 -8.68
N ALA A 281 -19.12 3.69 -7.97
CA ALA A 281 -19.37 3.15 -6.64
C ALA A 281 -19.46 1.61 -6.61
N SER A 282 -20.06 1.01 -7.64
CA SER A 282 -20.12 -0.45 -7.81
C SER A 282 -18.74 -1.06 -8.08
N LEU A 283 -17.89 -0.41 -8.88
CA LEU A 283 -16.51 -0.84 -9.10
C LEU A 283 -15.71 -0.81 -7.80
N THR A 284 -15.76 0.30 -7.06
CA THR A 284 -15.10 0.41 -5.74
C THR A 284 -15.61 -0.65 -4.76
N GLY A 285 -16.92 -0.92 -4.74
CA GLY A 285 -17.52 -1.97 -3.93
C GLY A 285 -17.01 -3.38 -4.28
N GLN A 286 -16.87 -3.69 -5.58
CA GLN A 286 -16.31 -4.95 -6.06
C GLN A 286 -14.83 -5.09 -5.70
N THR A 287 -14.03 -4.03 -5.89
CA THR A 287 -12.61 -4.01 -5.50
C THR A 287 -12.46 -4.27 -4.01
N ARG A 288 -13.25 -3.62 -3.16
CA ARG A 288 -13.26 -3.89 -1.71
C ARG A 288 -13.55 -5.36 -1.41
N ILE A 289 -14.59 -5.95 -2.00
CA ILE A 289 -14.94 -7.36 -1.78
C ILE A 289 -13.78 -8.28 -2.21
N SER A 290 -13.10 -7.98 -3.32
CA SER A 290 -11.94 -8.76 -3.74
C SER A 290 -10.78 -8.67 -2.74
N HIS A 291 -10.47 -7.48 -2.22
CA HIS A 291 -9.42 -7.32 -1.20
C HIS A 291 -9.80 -8.00 0.12
N GLU A 292 -11.07 -7.97 0.54
CA GLU A 292 -11.54 -8.70 1.72
C GLU A 292 -11.38 -10.22 1.54
N SER A 293 -11.66 -10.75 0.35
CA SER A 293 -11.43 -12.17 0.04
C SER A 293 -9.94 -12.53 0.09
N VAL A 294 -9.06 -11.67 -0.44
CA VAL A 294 -7.60 -11.90 -0.41
C VAL A 294 -7.08 -11.85 1.03
N LEU A 295 -7.49 -10.83 1.80
CA LEU A 295 -7.11 -10.69 3.22
C LEU A 295 -7.55 -11.90 4.05
N SER A 296 -8.80 -12.35 3.89
CA SER A 296 -9.30 -13.54 4.59
C SER A 296 -8.49 -14.79 4.25
N SER A 297 -8.09 -14.95 2.99
CA SER A 297 -7.29 -16.09 2.55
C SER A 297 -5.87 -16.03 3.10
N ALA A 298 -5.23 -14.86 3.03
CA ALA A 298 -3.87 -14.63 3.54
C ALA A 298 -3.80 -14.81 5.06
N SER A 299 -4.78 -14.30 5.81
CA SER A 299 -4.87 -14.50 7.26
C SER A 299 -4.99 -15.99 7.62
N THR A 300 -5.84 -16.73 6.92
CA THR A 300 -5.99 -18.18 7.16
C THR A 300 -4.69 -18.93 6.87
N GLN A 301 -4.01 -18.57 5.78
CA GLN A 301 -2.72 -19.17 5.44
C GLN A 301 -1.66 -18.87 6.51
N HIS A 302 -1.61 -17.63 6.99
CA HIS A 302 -0.70 -17.23 8.07
C HIS A 302 -0.96 -18.04 9.35
N ASP A 303 -2.21 -18.17 9.78
CA ASP A 303 -2.57 -18.95 10.97
C ASP A 303 -2.15 -20.43 10.84
N LEU A 304 -2.34 -21.02 9.65
CA LEU A 304 -1.92 -22.39 9.37
C LEU A 304 -0.40 -22.56 9.39
N LEU A 305 0.36 -21.56 8.93
CA LEU A 305 1.82 -21.59 8.97
C LEU A 305 2.35 -21.47 10.39
N ILE A 306 1.77 -20.59 11.21
CA ILE A 306 2.10 -20.49 12.65
C ILE A 306 1.81 -21.81 13.36
N GLU A 307 0.65 -22.43 13.12
CA GLU A 307 0.31 -23.71 13.74
C GLU A 307 1.29 -24.83 13.31
N ALA A 308 1.66 -24.87 12.02
CA ALA A 308 2.64 -25.82 11.53
C ALA A 308 4.03 -25.59 12.13
N GLU A 309 4.45 -24.33 12.27
CA GLU A 309 5.70 -23.97 12.92
C GLU A 309 5.70 -24.41 14.39
N LEU A 310 4.66 -24.05 15.16
CA LEU A 310 4.50 -24.44 16.55
C LEU A 310 4.46 -25.96 16.74
N SER A 311 3.96 -26.72 15.76
CA SER A 311 4.01 -28.18 15.81
C SER A 311 5.43 -28.75 15.72
N GLU A 312 6.37 -28.04 15.08
CA GLU A 312 7.75 -28.48 14.87
C GLU A 312 8.72 -27.87 15.91
N THR A 313 8.52 -26.61 16.27
CA THR A 313 9.38 -25.86 17.22
C THR A 313 8.81 -25.82 18.63
N GLY A 314 7.53 -26.20 18.80
CA GLY A 314 6.84 -26.20 20.08
C GLY A 314 7.46 -27.18 21.06
N VAL A 315 7.73 -26.68 22.26
CA VAL A 315 8.27 -27.48 23.35
C VAL A 315 7.11 -28.10 24.14
N ASP A 316 6.93 -29.41 24.02
CA ASP A 316 5.97 -30.15 24.85
C ASP A 316 6.45 -30.18 26.31
N ILE A 317 5.77 -29.42 27.17
CA ILE A 317 6.10 -29.30 28.60
C ILE A 317 6.02 -30.65 29.31
N ASP A 318 5.12 -31.55 28.89
CA ASP A 318 4.99 -32.88 29.47
C ASP A 318 6.18 -33.77 29.06
N SER A 319 6.64 -33.66 27.81
CA SER A 319 7.88 -34.33 27.36
C SER A 319 9.11 -33.78 28.07
N GLN A 320 9.25 -32.45 28.14
CA GLN A 320 10.36 -31.82 28.85
C GLN A 320 10.37 -32.16 30.35
N MET A 321 9.19 -32.26 30.97
CA MET A 321 9.07 -32.67 32.37
C MET A 321 9.44 -34.13 32.56
N GLN A 322 9.08 -35.03 31.63
CA GLN A 322 9.52 -36.42 31.65
C GLN A 322 11.05 -36.55 31.51
N ASP A 323 11.64 -35.81 30.57
CA ASP A 323 13.10 -35.79 30.38
C ASP A 323 13.82 -35.21 31.60
N LEU A 324 13.28 -34.15 32.20
CA LEU A 324 13.84 -33.55 33.42
C LEU A 324 13.77 -34.52 34.59
N LEU A 325 12.66 -35.25 34.78
CA LEU A 325 12.55 -36.31 35.78
C LEU A 325 13.54 -37.46 35.52
N ALA A 326 13.77 -37.84 34.26
CA ALA A 326 14.75 -38.86 33.91
C ALA A 326 16.19 -38.39 34.22
N ILE A 327 16.51 -37.12 33.94
CA ILE A 327 17.80 -36.50 34.29
C ILE A 327 17.98 -36.44 35.81
N GLU A 328 16.95 -36.05 36.58
CA GLU A 328 16.99 -36.04 38.05
C GLU A 328 17.24 -37.44 38.63
N GLN A 329 16.56 -38.46 38.10
CA GLN A 329 16.78 -39.86 38.50
C GLN A 329 18.18 -40.34 38.15
N ALA A 330 18.70 -40.02 36.96
CA ALA A 330 20.06 -40.35 36.55
C ALA A 330 21.12 -39.67 37.43
N TYR A 331 20.91 -38.40 37.79
CA TYR A 331 21.78 -37.68 38.73
C TYR A 331 21.76 -38.31 40.13
N ALA A 332 20.58 -38.64 40.66
CA ALA A 332 20.44 -39.31 41.96
C ALA A 332 21.09 -40.70 41.96
N ALA A 333 20.97 -41.45 40.86
CA ALA A 333 21.64 -42.74 40.69
C ALA A 333 23.17 -42.59 40.64
N ASN A 334 23.69 -41.63 39.86
CA ASN A 334 25.13 -41.34 39.79
C ASN A 334 25.69 -40.88 41.14
N ALA A 335 24.96 -40.05 41.87
CA ALA A 335 25.34 -39.62 43.23
C ALA A 335 25.47 -40.82 44.19
N ARG A 336 24.51 -41.77 44.14
CA ARG A 336 24.60 -43.03 44.92
C ARG A 336 25.80 -43.89 44.53
N VAL A 337 26.12 -43.99 43.23
CA VAL A 337 27.30 -44.75 42.78
C VAL A 337 28.59 -44.14 43.31
N ILE A 338 28.71 -42.81 43.30
CA ILE A 338 29.86 -42.08 43.87
C ILE A 338 29.93 -42.31 45.39
N GLU A 339 28.80 -42.28 46.10
CA GLU A 339 28.77 -42.51 47.53
C GLU A 339 29.19 -43.93 47.91
N ILE A 340 28.72 -44.94 47.17
CA ILE A 340 29.14 -46.33 47.33
C ILE A 340 30.63 -46.50 47.00
N ALA A 341 31.14 -45.84 45.96
CA ALA A 341 32.56 -45.87 45.62
C ALA A 341 33.42 -45.23 46.73
N ASN A 342 32.98 -44.13 47.33
CA ASN A 342 33.64 -43.50 48.47
C ASN A 342 33.64 -44.42 49.70
N GLN A 343 32.54 -45.09 49.99
CA GLN A 343 32.46 -46.09 51.07
C GLN A 343 33.41 -47.27 50.82
N MET A 344 33.52 -47.74 49.57
CA MET A 344 34.49 -48.79 49.21
C MET A 344 35.94 -48.31 49.32
N MET A 345 36.26 -47.07 48.93
CA MET A 345 37.60 -46.51 49.11
C MET A 345 37.96 -46.33 50.58
N GLN A 346 37.05 -45.82 51.42
CA GLN A 346 37.28 -45.73 52.87
C GLN A 346 37.53 -47.11 53.47
N LYS A 347 36.75 -48.12 53.08
CA LYS A 347 36.94 -49.48 53.57
C LYS A 347 38.26 -50.12 53.12
N LEU A 348 38.80 -49.70 51.96
CA LEU A 348 40.15 -50.07 51.52
C LEU A 348 41.26 -49.30 52.24
N MET A 349 41.00 -48.07 52.72
CA MET A 349 41.96 -47.29 53.53
C MET A 349 41.95 -47.68 55.02
N GLU A 350 40.92 -48.38 55.49
CA GLU A 350 40.85 -48.94 56.86
C GLU A 350 41.53 -50.32 56.99
N ILE A 351 42.08 -50.87 55.89
CA ILE A 351 42.89 -52.10 55.86
C ILE A 351 44.36 -51.72 55.66
#